data_AF-A0A2E0KX60-F1
#
_entry.id   AF-A0A2E0KX60-F1
#
_cell.length_a   1.000
_cell.length_b   1.000
_cell.length_c   1.000
_cell.angle_alpha   90.00
_cell.angle_beta   90.00
_cell.angle_gamma   90.00
#
_symmetry.space_group_name_H-M   'P 1'
#
loop_
_entity.id
_entity.type
_entity.pdbx_description
1 polymer ?
#
loop_
_entity_poly.entity_id
_entity_poly.type
_entity_poly.pdbx_seq_one_letter_code
_entity_poly.pdbx_strand_id
1 'polypeptide(L)'
;MDTRTYEIDLMSADKSATSYKFSKDHVVVGHSHQDCDIAIFDQAVLARHLCIERTDNNQFQVTSFSAARNVYLNGRPVRPYQPILWKDGQSLKIGQSTLTLREHLSLPRKFTQLAEISKWAIIAVGVPALVILLLDATNLSLTDFPNVFTLIFSLIFILHSLFTLTWMLYGWNKDVESDPNRSPQTFEPPEISFTALIPARHEERVIQDTIRAVNRINYPDALKEILVLCRQDDTATIAKAREIIAEMGQSNIQLVVFNTLPINKPHSLNHGLDKARHDVIAIFDAEDEPHPDLYQIVNTIMLHDDADAVQSGVQLMNHCSHWFSILNVLEYFFWFRSGLHFFAKLGKVTPLGGNTVFIKKDFLNHIGGWDEDCLTEDADIGIQLARHGANIRIVYDERHTTREETPETTGSFIRQRARWNQGFLQILFKGDWARLPTLKQQMVAAYILFSPMIQALLIVALPFGLSIALSTRLHIGIALISFTPLYMLLLQFAIHLYGLVEFTRAYRLRFPVWLPFALFITYYPYQIVLAFSAFRAVFRVAANRTNWEKTAHANAHRQFQPEAGVY
;
A
#
# COMPACT_ATOMS: atom_id res chain seq x y z
N MET A 1 28.81 -0.64 -15.01
CA MET A 1 28.15 -0.88 -16.30
C MET A 1 26.73 -0.37 -16.16
N ASP A 2 26.37 0.61 -16.97
CA ASP A 2 25.13 1.38 -16.90
C ASP A 2 23.98 0.53 -17.44
N THR A 3 23.25 -0.18 -16.57
CA THR A 3 22.13 -1.06 -16.95
C THR A 3 20.85 -0.25 -17.14
N ARG A 4 20.87 0.70 -18.06
CA ARG A 4 19.65 1.41 -18.48
C ARG A 4 18.77 0.44 -19.25
N THR A 5 17.57 0.19 -18.75
CA THR A 5 16.53 -0.58 -19.43
C THR A 5 15.66 0.42 -20.18
N TYR A 6 15.47 0.22 -21.49
CA TYR A 6 14.65 1.11 -22.30
C TYR A 6 13.31 0.44 -22.60
N GLU A 7 12.25 1.22 -22.58
CA GLU A 7 10.88 0.77 -22.87
C GLU A 7 10.36 1.60 -24.04
N ILE A 8 9.73 0.93 -25.01
CA ILE A 8 9.02 1.58 -26.10
C ILE A 8 7.53 1.43 -25.82
N ASP A 9 6.87 2.54 -25.56
CA ASP A 9 5.41 2.59 -25.44
C ASP A 9 4.81 2.73 -26.86
N LEU A 10 4.01 1.74 -27.26
CA LEU A 10 3.19 1.78 -28.46
C LEU A 10 1.79 2.27 -28.10
N MET A 11 1.36 3.35 -28.72
CA MET A 11 -0.02 3.78 -28.73
C MET A 11 -0.63 3.43 -30.09
N SER A 12 -1.53 2.45 -30.11
CA SER A 12 -2.19 1.96 -31.32
C SER A 12 -3.31 2.89 -31.76
N ALA A 13 -3.80 2.70 -32.99
CA ALA A 13 -4.85 3.53 -33.60
C ALA A 13 -6.18 3.53 -32.82
N ASP A 14 -6.44 2.48 -32.04
CA ASP A 14 -7.59 2.33 -31.13
C ASP A 14 -7.37 2.96 -29.74
N LYS A 15 -6.25 3.68 -29.54
CA LYS A 15 -5.78 4.26 -28.27
C LYS A 15 -5.43 3.24 -27.18
N SER A 16 -5.29 1.96 -27.51
CA SER A 16 -4.66 1.00 -26.60
C SER A 16 -3.16 1.33 -26.44
N ALA A 17 -2.65 1.21 -25.22
CA ALA A 17 -1.26 1.47 -24.90
C ALA A 17 -0.57 0.16 -24.48
N THR A 18 0.45 -0.24 -25.22
CA THR A 18 1.22 -1.46 -24.98
C THR A 18 2.69 -1.10 -24.85
N SER A 19 3.31 -1.46 -23.72
CA SER A 19 4.71 -1.17 -23.46
C SER A 19 5.58 -2.38 -23.79
N TYR A 20 6.62 -2.17 -24.60
CA TYR A 20 7.58 -3.21 -24.98
C TYR A 20 8.94 -2.91 -24.33
N LYS A 21 9.36 -3.78 -23.41
CA LYS A 21 10.72 -3.78 -22.87
C LYS A 21 11.61 -4.67 -23.71
N PHE A 22 12.79 -4.18 -24.07
CA PHE A 22 13.74 -4.97 -24.86
C PHE A 22 15.15 -4.88 -24.27
N SER A 23 15.79 -6.05 -24.17
CA SER A 23 17.19 -6.20 -23.79
C SER A 23 18.11 -6.40 -25.00
N LYS A 24 17.54 -6.48 -26.22
CA LYS A 24 18.27 -6.71 -27.47
C LYS A 24 18.80 -5.39 -28.01
N ASP A 25 19.98 -5.42 -28.64
CA ASP A 25 20.60 -4.25 -29.27
C ASP A 25 19.90 -3.79 -30.56
N HIS A 26 18.95 -4.58 -31.07
CA HIS A 26 18.09 -4.24 -32.19
C HIS A 26 16.67 -4.77 -32.00
N VAL A 27 15.68 -4.02 -32.48
CA VAL A 27 14.24 -4.33 -32.43
C VAL A 27 13.64 -4.10 -33.81
N VAL A 28 12.95 -5.10 -34.35
CA VAL A 28 12.27 -4.98 -35.65
C VAL A 28 10.78 -4.71 -35.44
N VAL A 29 10.25 -3.71 -36.12
CA VAL A 29 8.83 -3.33 -36.09
C VAL A 29 8.17 -3.67 -37.43
N GLY A 30 7.01 -4.34 -37.40
CA GLY A 30 6.30 -4.76 -38.60
C GLY A 30 4.83 -5.15 -38.38
N HIS A 31 4.21 -5.79 -39.37
CA HIS A 31 2.76 -6.06 -39.38
C HIS A 31 2.35 -7.33 -38.60
N SER A 32 3.29 -8.22 -38.24
CA SER A 32 2.99 -9.50 -37.60
C SER A 32 4.04 -9.86 -36.54
N HIS A 33 3.59 -10.47 -35.45
CA HIS A 33 4.48 -11.02 -34.41
C HIS A 33 5.29 -12.25 -34.89
N GLN A 34 4.97 -12.83 -36.06
CA GLN A 34 5.74 -13.96 -36.60
C GLN A 34 7.14 -13.57 -37.08
N ASP A 35 7.32 -12.31 -37.53
CA ASP A 35 8.56 -11.85 -38.18
C ASP A 35 9.21 -10.61 -37.49
N CYS A 36 8.57 -10.07 -36.44
CA CYS A 36 8.95 -8.82 -35.78
C CYS A 36 8.79 -8.86 -34.25
N ASP A 37 9.62 -8.09 -33.55
CA ASP A 37 9.56 -7.96 -32.08
C ASP A 37 8.38 -7.07 -31.62
N ILE A 38 8.01 -6.06 -32.43
CA ILE A 38 6.83 -5.21 -32.21
C ILE A 38 5.91 -5.32 -33.43
N ALA A 39 4.67 -5.75 -33.21
CA ALA A 39 3.65 -5.81 -34.26
C ALA A 39 2.71 -4.60 -34.19
N ILE A 40 2.49 -3.94 -35.33
CA ILE A 40 1.53 -2.87 -35.51
C ILE A 40 0.56 -3.32 -36.61
N PHE A 41 -0.67 -3.62 -36.22
CA PHE A 41 -1.74 -4.06 -37.12
C PHE A 41 -2.40 -2.86 -37.82
N ASP A 42 -1.67 -2.22 -38.73
CA ASP A 42 -2.12 -1.11 -39.57
C ASP A 42 -1.80 -1.46 -41.04
N GLN A 43 -2.76 -1.25 -41.95
CA GLN A 43 -2.60 -1.54 -43.39
C GLN A 43 -1.43 -0.78 -44.03
N ALA A 44 -0.98 0.32 -43.42
CA ALA A 44 0.18 1.09 -43.87
C ALA A 44 1.53 0.48 -43.45
N VAL A 45 1.54 -0.57 -42.62
CA VAL A 45 2.74 -1.20 -42.04
C VAL A 45 3.12 -2.44 -42.86
N LEU A 46 4.42 -2.58 -43.15
CA LEU A 46 4.97 -3.70 -43.94
C LEU A 46 5.34 -4.86 -43.01
N ALA A 47 5.56 -6.05 -43.58
CA ALA A 47 6.01 -7.23 -42.83
C ALA A 47 7.27 -6.95 -41.97
N ARG A 48 8.23 -6.17 -42.49
CA ARG A 48 9.35 -5.57 -41.73
C ARG A 48 9.42 -4.10 -42.10
N HIS A 49 8.87 -3.24 -41.27
CA HIS A 49 8.64 -1.84 -41.62
C HIS A 49 9.82 -0.93 -41.23
N LEU A 50 10.38 -1.11 -40.04
CA LEU A 50 11.57 -0.41 -39.59
C LEU A 50 12.38 -1.22 -38.57
N CYS A 51 13.64 -0.85 -38.41
CA CYS A 51 14.53 -1.36 -37.38
C CYS A 51 14.90 -0.22 -36.42
N ILE A 52 14.95 -0.54 -35.13
CA ILE A 52 15.42 0.34 -34.06
C ILE A 52 16.67 -0.30 -33.50
N GLU A 53 17.81 0.37 -33.58
CA GLU A 53 19.10 -0.16 -33.13
C GLU A 53 19.72 0.73 -32.07
N ARG A 54 20.40 0.11 -31.10
CA ARG A 54 21.19 0.81 -30.09
C ARG A 54 22.60 1.05 -30.62
N THR A 55 23.02 2.30 -30.65
CA THR A 55 24.39 2.70 -31.01
C THR A 55 25.36 2.52 -29.84
N ASP A 56 26.66 2.48 -30.12
CA ASP A 56 27.74 2.33 -29.14
C ASP A 56 27.72 3.40 -28.02
N ASN A 57 27.10 4.56 -28.28
CA ASN A 57 26.93 5.65 -27.33
C ASN A 57 25.62 5.59 -26.52
N ASN A 58 24.93 4.44 -26.47
CA ASN A 58 23.63 4.26 -25.80
C ASN A 58 22.50 5.15 -26.36
N GLN A 59 22.56 5.53 -27.65
CA GLN A 59 21.47 6.24 -28.32
C GLN A 59 20.75 5.31 -29.30
N PHE A 60 19.46 5.55 -29.55
CA PHE A 60 18.70 4.74 -30.50
C PHE A 60 18.73 5.37 -31.89
N GLN A 61 18.88 4.55 -32.92
CA GLN A 61 18.71 4.95 -34.31
C GLN A 61 17.54 4.19 -34.92
N VAL A 62 16.75 4.89 -35.72
CA VAL A 62 15.61 4.34 -36.44
C VAL A 62 15.95 4.31 -37.92
N THR A 63 15.85 3.13 -38.52
CA THR A 63 16.03 2.92 -39.97
C THR A 63 14.74 2.38 -40.55
N SER A 64 14.05 3.21 -41.35
CA SER A 64 12.85 2.78 -42.08
C SER A 64 13.24 1.98 -43.32
N PHE A 65 12.65 0.79 -43.51
CA PHE A 65 12.77 0.00 -44.74
C PHE A 65 11.65 0.33 -45.74
N SER A 66 10.60 1.02 -45.28
CA SER A 66 9.47 1.42 -46.09
C SER A 66 9.84 2.56 -47.04
N ALA A 67 9.58 2.37 -48.34
CA ALA A 67 9.67 3.42 -49.35
C ALA A 67 8.47 4.40 -49.30
N ALA A 68 7.38 4.02 -48.64
CA ALA A 68 6.22 4.89 -48.42
C ALA A 68 6.53 5.90 -47.31
N ARG A 69 6.26 7.19 -47.54
CA ARG A 69 6.49 8.30 -46.59
C ARG A 69 5.51 8.28 -45.40
N ASN A 70 5.45 7.16 -44.68
CA ASN A 70 4.47 6.91 -43.63
C ASN A 70 5.10 6.82 -42.23
N VAL A 71 6.41 7.09 -42.12
CA VAL A 71 7.15 7.15 -40.87
C VAL A 71 7.60 8.58 -40.60
N TYR A 72 7.21 9.12 -39.45
CA TYR A 72 7.53 10.49 -39.03
C TYR A 72 8.16 10.49 -37.65
N LEU A 73 9.34 11.08 -37.51
CA LEU A 73 9.95 11.34 -36.22
C LEU A 73 9.72 12.81 -35.84
N ASN A 74 8.94 13.05 -34.78
CA ASN A 74 8.54 14.39 -34.33
C ASN A 74 8.01 15.28 -35.48
N GLY A 75 7.14 14.70 -36.32
CA GLY A 75 6.54 15.38 -37.48
C GLY A 75 7.44 15.51 -38.72
N ARG A 76 8.71 15.08 -38.67
CA ARG A 76 9.61 15.07 -39.84
C ARG A 76 9.64 13.69 -40.51
N PRO A 77 9.51 13.59 -41.84
CA PRO A 77 9.51 12.30 -42.52
C PRO A 77 10.89 11.62 -42.42
N VAL A 78 10.91 10.34 -42.06
CA VAL A 78 12.11 9.51 -42.04
C VAL A 78 12.36 8.99 -43.46
N ARG A 79 13.57 9.21 -44.00
CA ARG A 79 13.93 8.73 -45.34
C ARG A 79 14.22 7.23 -45.31
N PRO A 80 13.81 6.47 -46.33
CA PRO A 80 14.11 5.04 -46.40
C PRO A 80 15.62 4.80 -46.39
N TYR A 81 16.06 3.78 -45.65
CA TYR A 81 17.46 3.34 -45.54
C TYR A 81 18.46 4.41 -45.05
N GLN A 82 17.97 5.48 -44.41
CA GLN A 82 18.80 6.47 -43.74
C GLN A 82 18.55 6.41 -42.23
N PRO A 83 19.54 5.96 -41.42
CA PRO A 83 19.41 5.95 -39.98
C PRO A 83 19.23 7.37 -39.44
N ILE A 84 18.23 7.57 -38.58
CA ILE A 84 18.00 8.82 -37.87
C ILE A 84 18.04 8.57 -36.38
N LEU A 85 18.74 9.44 -35.66
CA LEU A 85 18.83 9.38 -34.21
C LEU A 85 17.46 9.66 -33.57
N TRP A 86 16.99 8.72 -32.75
CA TRP A 86 15.78 8.81 -31.96
C TRP A 86 16.13 9.07 -30.49
N LYS A 87 15.75 10.24 -29.99
CA LYS A 87 16.04 10.69 -28.62
C LYS A 87 14.84 10.45 -27.69
N ASP A 88 15.14 10.37 -26.40
CA ASP A 88 14.14 10.27 -25.33
C ASP A 88 13.07 11.39 -25.44
N GLY A 89 11.81 11.04 -25.19
CA GLY A 89 10.67 11.94 -25.31
C GLY A 89 10.23 12.28 -26.75
N GLN A 90 10.91 11.79 -27.78
CA GLN A 90 10.47 11.99 -29.18
C GLN A 90 9.44 10.92 -29.58
N SER A 91 8.38 11.35 -30.27
CA SER A 91 7.37 10.47 -30.83
C SER A 91 7.74 10.03 -32.26
N LEU A 92 7.79 8.73 -32.49
CA LEU A 92 7.93 8.09 -33.80
C LEU A 92 6.54 7.60 -34.27
N LYS A 93 5.96 8.28 -35.25
CA LYS A 93 4.65 7.95 -35.82
C LYS A 93 4.81 7.01 -37.02
N ILE A 94 4.04 5.93 -37.04
CA ILE A 94 3.95 4.98 -38.14
C ILE A 94 2.46 4.81 -38.48
N GLY A 95 2.04 5.28 -39.66
CA GLY A 95 0.61 5.28 -40.00
C GLY A 95 -0.21 6.07 -38.98
N GLN A 96 -1.17 5.43 -38.32
CA GLN A 96 -1.95 6.03 -37.21
C GLN A 96 -1.37 5.74 -35.81
N SER A 97 -0.37 4.86 -35.71
CA SER A 97 0.22 4.46 -34.43
C SER A 97 1.41 5.35 -34.05
N THR A 98 1.64 5.53 -32.76
CA THR A 98 2.76 6.34 -32.24
C THR A 98 3.58 5.52 -31.25
N LEU A 99 4.89 5.44 -31.50
CA LEU A 99 5.87 4.87 -30.59
C LEU A 99 6.57 6.02 -29.86
N THR A 100 6.75 5.89 -28.56
CA THR A 100 7.56 6.80 -27.75
C THR A 100 8.64 6.02 -27.03
N LEU A 101 9.89 6.44 -27.20
CA LEU A 101 11.01 5.91 -26.46
C LEU A 101 11.00 6.52 -25.05
N ARG A 102 11.09 5.67 -24.03
CA ARG A 102 11.29 6.08 -22.65
C ARG A 102 12.55 5.44 -22.09
N GLU A 103 13.44 6.29 -21.59
CA GLU A 103 14.53 5.83 -20.75
C GLU A 103 14.01 5.51 -19.35
N HIS A 104 13.94 4.23 -19.01
CA HIS A 104 13.81 3.87 -17.61
C HIS A 104 15.20 4.02 -17.00
N LEU A 105 15.39 5.10 -16.24
CA LEU A 105 16.47 5.14 -15.25
C LEU A 105 16.25 3.93 -14.35
N SER A 106 17.00 2.86 -14.58
CA SER A 106 17.17 1.80 -13.61
C SER A 106 17.62 2.49 -12.33
N LEU A 107 16.86 2.30 -11.24
CA LEU A 107 17.17 2.85 -9.93
C LEU A 107 18.68 2.71 -9.69
N PRO A 108 19.41 3.79 -9.34
CA PRO A 108 20.78 3.59 -8.90
C PRO A 108 20.71 2.59 -7.73
N ARG A 109 21.63 1.61 -7.71
CA ARG A 109 21.94 0.65 -6.61
C ARG A 109 22.07 1.27 -5.19
N LYS A 110 21.77 2.55 -5.03
CA LYS A 110 21.81 3.36 -3.80
C LYS A 110 20.80 2.92 -2.74
N PHE A 111 19.77 2.12 -3.05
CA PHE A 111 18.83 1.65 -2.01
C PHE A 111 19.26 0.36 -1.30
N THR A 112 19.88 -0.59 -2.01
CA THR A 112 20.69 -1.61 -1.33
C THR A 112 21.74 -0.95 -0.43
N GLN A 113 22.28 0.21 -0.82
CA GLN A 113 23.14 0.99 0.06
C GLN A 113 22.39 1.65 1.23
N LEU A 114 21.12 2.06 1.14
CA LEU A 114 20.35 2.62 2.27
C LEU A 114 19.93 1.58 3.31
N ALA A 115 19.58 0.37 2.88
CA ALA A 115 19.37 -0.77 3.77
C ALA A 115 20.68 -1.33 4.33
N GLU A 116 21.80 -1.21 3.60
CA GLU A 116 23.12 -1.38 4.19
C GLU A 116 23.45 -0.21 5.13
N ILE A 117 23.07 1.03 4.83
CA ILE A 117 23.26 2.19 5.73
C ILE A 117 22.44 2.01 7.00
N SER A 118 21.27 1.40 6.98
CA SER A 118 20.56 1.08 8.23
C SER A 118 21.31 0.02 9.05
N LYS A 119 21.90 -1.01 8.40
CA LYS A 119 22.83 -1.95 9.07
C LYS A 119 24.09 -1.27 9.60
N TRP A 120 24.71 -0.39 8.82
CA TRP A 120 25.88 0.39 9.22
C TRP A 120 25.55 1.46 10.24
N ALA A 121 24.34 2.02 10.27
CA ALA A 121 23.86 2.92 11.31
C ALA A 121 23.59 2.16 12.60
N ILE A 122 23.02 0.94 12.51
CA ILE A 122 22.92 0.01 13.64
C ILE A 122 24.31 -0.29 14.21
N ILE A 123 25.31 -0.55 13.36
CA ILE A 123 26.68 -0.82 13.79
C ILE A 123 27.34 0.46 14.32
N ALA A 124 27.23 1.59 13.61
CA ALA A 124 27.88 2.86 13.95
C ALA A 124 27.29 3.53 15.19
N VAL A 125 26.04 3.23 15.56
CA VAL A 125 25.41 3.71 16.79
C VAL A 125 25.47 2.63 17.88
N GLY A 126 25.18 1.38 17.53
CA GLY A 126 25.09 0.26 18.46
C GLY A 126 26.44 -0.20 19.00
N VAL A 127 27.51 -0.21 18.20
CA VAL A 127 28.85 -0.60 18.69
C VAL A 127 29.41 0.44 19.64
N PRO A 128 29.38 1.75 19.36
CA PRO A 128 29.77 2.76 20.34
C PRO A 128 28.89 2.73 21.59
N ALA A 129 27.57 2.62 21.46
CA ALA A 129 26.67 2.50 22.61
C ALA A 129 26.99 1.28 23.48
N LEU A 130 27.28 0.12 22.88
CA LEU A 130 27.64 -1.11 23.59
C LEU A 130 29.00 -0.99 24.28
N VAL A 131 30.02 -0.44 23.60
CA VAL A 131 31.35 -0.20 24.18
C VAL A 131 31.25 0.77 25.34
N ILE A 132 30.50 1.84 25.17
CA ILE A 132 30.21 2.85 26.19
C ILE A 132 29.47 2.23 27.39
N LEU A 133 28.47 1.39 27.14
CA LEU A 133 27.75 0.66 28.18
C LEU A 133 28.68 -0.27 28.96
N LEU A 134 29.59 -0.98 28.28
CA LEU A 134 30.56 -1.87 28.91
C LEU A 134 31.59 -1.09 29.74
N LEU A 135 31.94 0.13 29.32
CA LEU A 135 32.84 1.02 30.06
C LEU A 135 32.16 1.62 31.31
N ASP A 136 30.91 2.09 31.19
CA ASP A 136 30.14 2.69 32.29
C ASP A 136 29.49 1.65 33.24
N ALA A 137 29.27 0.40 32.80
CA ALA A 137 28.63 -0.65 33.61
C ALA A 137 29.41 -0.98 34.90
N THR A 138 30.71 -0.69 34.94
CA THR A 138 31.54 -0.87 36.14
C THR A 138 31.27 0.16 37.24
N ASN A 139 30.67 1.30 36.89
CA ASN A 139 30.35 2.41 37.81
C ASN A 139 28.84 2.61 38.02
N LEU A 140 28.00 1.85 37.31
CA LEU A 140 26.55 1.97 37.39
C LEU A 140 26.00 1.23 38.61
N SER A 141 25.59 1.97 39.65
CA SER A 141 24.80 1.37 40.73
C SER A 141 23.34 1.22 40.31
N LEU A 142 22.70 0.10 40.64
CA LEU A 142 21.25 -0.09 40.47
C LEU A 142 20.41 0.93 41.25
N THR A 143 21.01 1.64 42.21
CA THR A 143 20.38 2.73 42.97
C THR A 143 20.37 4.06 42.22
N ASP A 144 21.08 4.20 41.10
CA ASP A 144 21.11 5.40 40.27
C ASP A 144 19.92 5.40 39.30
N PHE A 145 18.74 5.65 39.87
CA PHE A 145 17.46 5.54 39.17
C PHE A 145 17.39 6.35 37.87
N PRO A 146 17.81 7.64 37.80
CA PRO A 146 17.74 8.41 36.56
C PRO A 146 18.56 7.81 35.41
N ASN A 147 19.76 7.30 35.71
CA ASN A 147 20.63 6.67 34.72
C ASN A 147 20.05 5.34 34.23
N VAL A 148 19.62 4.47 35.14
CA VAL A 148 19.02 3.16 34.80
C VAL A 148 17.71 3.35 34.01
N PHE A 149 16.85 4.26 34.46
CA PHE A 149 15.59 4.58 33.77
C PHE A 149 15.84 5.09 32.35
N THR A 150 16.71 6.09 32.19
CA THR A 150 17.04 6.67 30.88
C THR A 150 17.61 5.62 29.93
N LEU A 151 18.49 4.76 30.44
CA LEU A 151 19.09 3.69 29.66
C LEU A 151 18.04 2.69 29.15
N ILE A 152 17.18 2.17 30.03
CA ILE A 152 16.16 1.17 29.66
C ILE A 152 15.22 1.73 28.60
N PHE A 153 14.69 2.94 28.79
CA PHE A 153 13.79 3.57 27.83
C PHE A 153 14.48 3.83 26.49
N SER A 154 15.72 4.30 26.52
CA SER A 154 16.49 4.53 25.29
C SER A 154 16.69 3.24 24.51
N LEU A 155 17.03 2.13 25.18
CA LEU A 155 17.18 0.83 24.53
C LEU A 155 15.86 0.33 23.92
N ILE A 156 14.75 0.44 24.64
CA ILE A 156 13.41 0.08 24.12
C ILE A 156 13.09 0.89 22.86
N PHE A 157 13.30 2.20 22.88
CA PHE A 157 13.01 3.07 21.75
C PHE A 157 13.95 2.86 20.57
N ILE A 158 15.23 2.54 20.83
CA ILE A 158 16.17 2.15 19.79
C ILE A 158 15.68 0.87 19.11
N LEU A 159 15.35 -0.17 19.87
CA LEU A 159 14.85 -1.43 19.31
C LEU A 159 13.58 -1.24 18.49
N HIS A 160 12.61 -0.48 19.03
CA HIS A 160 11.37 -0.13 18.33
C HIS A 160 11.66 0.64 17.03
N SER A 161 12.53 1.64 17.08
CA SER A 161 12.86 2.44 15.91
C SER A 161 13.59 1.65 14.85
N LEU A 162 14.55 0.80 15.24
CA LEU A 162 15.28 -0.07 14.31
C LEU A 162 14.35 -1.06 13.64
N PHE A 163 13.44 -1.66 14.41
CA PHE A 163 12.45 -2.56 13.86
C PHE A 163 11.49 -1.82 12.91
N THR A 164 11.10 -0.59 13.27
CA THR A 164 10.30 0.29 12.42
C THR A 164 10.96 0.60 11.08
N LEU A 165 12.21 1.04 11.13
CA LEU A 165 13.02 1.31 9.94
C LEU A 165 13.18 0.06 9.07
N THR A 166 13.37 -1.11 9.70
CA THR A 166 13.57 -2.37 8.98
C THR A 166 12.32 -2.74 8.17
N TRP A 167 11.12 -2.68 8.77
CA TRP A 167 9.91 -3.01 8.03
C TRP A 167 9.53 -1.93 7.02
N MET A 168 9.81 -0.65 7.27
CA MET A 168 9.56 0.43 6.31
C MET A 168 10.40 0.28 5.02
N LEU A 169 11.62 -0.25 5.13
CA LEU A 169 12.56 -0.39 4.02
C LEU A 169 12.50 -1.76 3.32
N TYR A 170 11.79 -2.74 3.88
CA TYR A 170 11.74 -4.11 3.40
C TYR A 170 11.35 -4.25 1.91
N GLY A 171 10.31 -3.52 1.47
CA GLY A 171 9.77 -3.56 0.12
C GLY A 171 10.69 -2.96 -0.96
N TRP A 172 11.75 -2.26 -0.55
CA TRP A 172 12.73 -1.67 -1.47
C TRP A 172 14.04 -2.46 -1.56
N ASN A 173 14.16 -3.56 -0.82
CA ASN A 173 15.33 -4.46 -0.88
C ASN A 173 15.20 -5.55 -1.95
N LYS A 174 14.17 -5.49 -2.79
CA LYS A 174 13.86 -6.49 -3.80
C LYS A 174 13.93 -5.92 -5.19
N ASP A 175 14.44 -6.72 -6.12
CA ASP A 175 14.42 -6.38 -7.54
C ASP A 175 12.98 -6.40 -8.04
N VAL A 176 12.54 -5.25 -8.57
CA VAL A 176 11.16 -4.97 -8.98
C VAL A 176 10.61 -6.01 -9.96
N GLU A 177 11.45 -6.54 -10.85
CA GLU A 177 11.05 -7.49 -11.90
C GLU A 177 10.82 -8.91 -11.39
N SER A 178 11.35 -9.24 -10.20
CA SER A 178 11.28 -10.59 -9.63
C SER A 178 10.44 -10.65 -8.36
N ASP A 179 9.77 -9.55 -7.98
CA ASP A 179 9.06 -9.51 -6.70
C ASP A 179 7.72 -10.25 -6.78
N PRO A 180 7.57 -11.43 -6.14
CA PRO A 180 6.32 -12.20 -6.13
C PRO A 180 5.19 -11.52 -5.35
N ASN A 181 5.42 -10.31 -4.87
CA ASN A 181 4.47 -9.50 -4.11
C ASN A 181 3.75 -8.45 -4.98
N ARG A 182 4.13 -8.31 -6.26
CA ARG A 182 3.44 -7.44 -7.22
C ARG A 182 2.28 -8.18 -7.88
N SER A 183 1.40 -7.42 -8.54
CA SER A 183 0.38 -8.01 -9.39
C SER A 183 1.00 -8.88 -10.49
N PRO A 184 0.42 -10.05 -10.80
CA PRO A 184 0.88 -10.90 -11.89
C PRO A 184 0.74 -10.16 -13.23
N GLN A 185 1.67 -10.41 -14.15
CA GLN A 185 1.67 -9.80 -15.49
C GLN A 185 0.73 -10.52 -16.46
N THR A 186 0.45 -11.79 -16.18
CA THR A 186 -0.46 -12.65 -16.94
C THR A 186 -1.53 -13.16 -15.98
N PHE A 187 -2.78 -13.18 -16.44
CA PHE A 187 -3.89 -13.66 -15.63
C PHE A 187 -4.27 -15.08 -16.02
N GLU A 188 -4.50 -15.92 -15.01
CA GLU A 188 -5.12 -17.23 -15.20
C GLU A 188 -6.60 -17.07 -15.58
N PRO A 189 -7.19 -18.04 -16.32
CA PRO A 189 -8.61 -18.04 -16.61
C PRO A 189 -9.47 -17.89 -15.35
N PRO A 190 -10.63 -17.20 -15.43
CA PRO A 190 -11.57 -17.10 -14.31
C PRO A 190 -12.08 -18.48 -13.86
N GLU A 191 -11.66 -18.92 -12.67
CA GLU A 191 -12.13 -20.18 -12.06
C GLU A 191 -12.77 -19.96 -10.69
N ILE A 192 -12.26 -18.98 -9.93
CA ILE A 192 -12.70 -18.72 -8.57
C ILE A 192 -13.94 -17.82 -8.57
N SER A 193 -14.93 -18.21 -7.79
CA SER A 193 -16.17 -17.47 -7.65
C SER A 193 -16.08 -16.50 -6.44
N PHE A 194 -16.53 -15.24 -6.59
CA PHE A 194 -16.38 -14.19 -5.59
C PHE A 194 -17.72 -13.57 -5.14
N THR A 195 -17.92 -13.41 -3.83
CA THR A 195 -18.98 -12.56 -3.25
C THR A 195 -18.37 -11.32 -2.61
N ALA A 196 -18.65 -10.14 -3.15
CA ALA A 196 -18.34 -8.86 -2.54
C ALA A 196 -19.35 -8.52 -1.43
N LEU A 197 -18.87 -8.26 -0.23
CA LEU A 197 -19.63 -7.72 0.89
C LEU A 197 -19.31 -6.23 1.03
N ILE A 198 -20.34 -5.39 0.90
CA ILE A 198 -20.24 -3.93 1.03
C ILE A 198 -21.09 -3.49 2.23
N PRO A 199 -20.55 -3.49 3.47
CA PRO A 199 -21.25 -2.95 4.63
C PRO A 199 -21.37 -1.43 4.53
N ALA A 200 -22.60 -0.92 4.61
CA ALA A 200 -22.87 0.51 4.48
C ALA A 200 -23.79 1.01 5.61
N ARG A 201 -23.44 2.15 6.21
CA ARG A 201 -24.27 2.84 7.19
C ARG A 201 -24.03 4.35 7.18
N HIS A 202 -25.02 5.17 6.87
CA HIS A 202 -24.90 6.61 6.61
C HIS A 202 -23.85 6.91 5.53
N GLU A 203 -24.01 6.26 4.37
CA GLU A 203 -23.09 6.33 3.24
C GLU A 203 -23.82 6.69 1.94
N GLU A 204 -24.97 7.38 2.05
CA GLU A 204 -25.79 7.79 0.92
C GLU A 204 -25.04 8.68 -0.10
N ARG A 205 -23.90 9.27 0.31
CA ARG A 205 -23.03 10.11 -0.53
C ARG A 205 -22.08 9.34 -1.44
N VAL A 206 -21.71 8.11 -1.06
CA VAL A 206 -20.62 7.34 -1.71
C VAL A 206 -21.08 5.99 -2.25
N ILE A 207 -22.13 5.41 -1.67
CA ILE A 207 -22.53 4.01 -1.92
C ILE A 207 -22.85 3.73 -3.39
N GLN A 208 -23.43 4.69 -4.11
CA GLN A 208 -23.79 4.50 -5.52
C GLN A 208 -22.54 4.30 -6.38
N ASP A 209 -21.50 5.13 -6.21
CA ASP A 209 -20.30 4.98 -7.04
C ASP A 209 -19.45 3.78 -6.61
N THR A 210 -19.51 3.37 -5.35
CA THR A 210 -18.86 2.14 -4.87
C THR A 210 -19.49 0.90 -5.51
N ILE A 211 -20.82 0.82 -5.54
CA ILE A 211 -21.52 -0.27 -6.24
C ILE A 211 -21.14 -0.30 -7.73
N ARG A 212 -21.08 0.87 -8.38
CA ARG A 212 -20.62 0.98 -9.78
C ARG A 212 -19.17 0.51 -9.93
N ALA A 213 -18.27 0.92 -9.03
CA ALA A 213 -16.85 0.60 -9.09
C ALA A 213 -16.59 -0.90 -8.90
N VAL A 214 -17.22 -1.53 -7.89
CA VAL A 214 -17.13 -2.97 -7.65
C VAL A 214 -17.74 -3.76 -8.82
N ASN A 215 -18.87 -3.30 -9.38
CA ASN A 215 -19.45 -3.96 -10.54
C ASN A 215 -18.58 -3.85 -11.81
N ARG A 216 -17.83 -2.74 -11.98
CA ARG A 216 -16.90 -2.51 -13.09
C ARG A 216 -15.69 -3.44 -13.06
N ILE A 217 -15.46 -4.18 -11.97
CA ILE A 217 -14.41 -5.19 -11.93
C ILE A 217 -14.62 -6.18 -13.07
N ASN A 218 -13.60 -6.29 -13.92
CA ASN A 218 -13.56 -7.08 -15.14
C ASN A 218 -13.43 -8.56 -14.78
N TYR A 219 -14.57 -9.19 -14.55
CA TYR A 219 -14.70 -10.59 -14.19
C TYR A 219 -16.08 -11.11 -14.64
N PRO A 220 -16.24 -12.40 -15.00
CA PRO A 220 -17.53 -12.93 -15.44
C PRO A 220 -18.64 -12.72 -14.39
N ASP A 221 -19.77 -12.16 -14.80
CA ASP A 221 -20.90 -11.87 -13.88
C ASP A 221 -21.45 -13.13 -13.21
N ALA A 222 -21.31 -14.31 -13.83
CA ALA A 222 -21.69 -15.59 -13.25
C ALA A 222 -20.81 -16.04 -12.08
N LEU A 223 -19.60 -15.47 -11.95
CA LEU A 223 -18.63 -15.76 -10.89
C LEU A 223 -18.48 -14.57 -9.93
N LYS A 224 -19.32 -13.53 -10.05
CA LYS A 224 -19.24 -12.29 -9.29
C LYS A 224 -20.60 -11.99 -8.70
N GLU A 225 -20.69 -11.95 -7.38
CA GLU A 225 -21.85 -11.49 -6.62
C GLU A 225 -21.51 -10.25 -5.81
N ILE A 226 -22.45 -9.32 -5.68
CA ILE A 226 -22.33 -8.11 -4.87
C ILE A 226 -23.48 -8.05 -3.88
N LEU A 227 -23.16 -8.11 -2.59
CA LEU A 227 -24.11 -7.96 -1.49
C LEU A 227 -23.86 -6.62 -0.79
N VAL A 228 -24.80 -5.69 -0.96
CA VAL A 228 -24.82 -4.42 -0.22
C VAL A 228 -25.55 -4.65 1.09
N LEU A 229 -24.90 -4.39 2.22
CA LEU A 229 -25.38 -4.77 3.54
C LEU A 229 -25.79 -3.50 4.30
N CYS A 230 -27.09 -3.30 4.50
CA CYS A 230 -27.61 -2.14 5.22
C CYS A 230 -28.53 -2.56 6.36
N ARG A 231 -28.46 -1.85 7.48
CA ARG A 231 -29.45 -2.01 8.56
C ARG A 231 -30.73 -1.24 8.21
N GLN A 232 -31.88 -1.80 8.59
CA GLN A 232 -33.21 -1.27 8.27
C GLN A 232 -33.45 0.17 8.72
N ASP A 233 -32.73 0.65 9.74
CA ASP A 233 -32.84 2.02 10.27
C ASP A 233 -32.15 3.08 9.40
N ASP A 234 -31.26 2.69 8.49
CA ASP A 234 -30.54 3.59 7.60
C ASP A 234 -31.27 3.77 6.25
N THR A 235 -32.39 4.48 6.33
CA THR A 235 -33.30 4.64 5.19
C THR A 235 -32.68 5.42 4.02
N ALA A 236 -31.77 6.36 4.29
CA ALA A 236 -31.12 7.19 3.27
C ALA A 236 -30.17 6.35 2.39
N THR A 237 -29.25 5.60 3.01
CA THR A 237 -28.33 4.71 2.28
C THR A 237 -29.09 3.61 1.55
N ILE A 238 -30.12 3.03 2.18
CA ILE A 238 -31.00 2.02 1.54
C ILE A 238 -31.67 2.59 0.29
N ALA A 239 -32.20 3.81 0.34
CA ALA A 239 -32.84 4.42 -0.81
C ALA A 239 -31.86 4.57 -1.99
N LYS A 240 -30.64 5.04 -1.71
CA LYS A 240 -29.59 5.20 -2.73
C LYS A 240 -29.07 3.88 -3.30
N ALA A 241 -28.90 2.86 -2.46
CA ALA A 241 -28.54 1.52 -2.90
C ALA A 241 -29.65 0.91 -3.78
N ARG A 242 -30.94 1.04 -3.40
CA ARG A 242 -32.05 0.55 -4.23
C ARG A 242 -32.13 1.26 -5.58
N GLU A 243 -31.94 2.58 -5.59
CA GLU A 243 -31.95 3.39 -6.81
C GLU A 243 -30.91 2.88 -7.81
N ILE A 244 -29.65 2.73 -7.39
CA ILE A 244 -28.57 2.29 -8.29
C ILE A 244 -28.71 0.82 -8.70
N ILE A 245 -29.15 -0.07 -7.81
CA ILE A 245 -29.37 -1.49 -8.14
C ILE A 245 -30.47 -1.63 -9.19
N ALA A 246 -31.56 -0.86 -9.06
CA ALA A 246 -32.64 -0.84 -10.04
C ALA A 246 -32.20 -0.23 -11.38
N GLU A 247 -31.39 0.83 -11.35
CA GLU A 247 -30.80 1.46 -12.55
C GLU A 247 -29.94 0.47 -13.33
N MET A 248 -29.11 -0.31 -12.65
CA MET A 248 -28.18 -1.27 -13.28
C MET A 248 -28.89 -2.54 -13.75
N GLY A 249 -29.95 -2.98 -13.07
CA GLY A 249 -30.79 -4.11 -13.50
C GLY A 249 -30.09 -5.47 -13.57
N GLN A 250 -28.93 -5.63 -12.92
CA GLN A 250 -28.15 -6.85 -12.93
C GLN A 250 -28.56 -7.81 -11.80
N SER A 251 -28.69 -9.09 -12.11
CA SER A 251 -29.17 -10.12 -11.17
C SER A 251 -28.13 -10.52 -10.11
N ASN A 252 -26.86 -10.17 -10.31
CA ASN A 252 -25.78 -10.50 -9.40
C ASN A 252 -25.53 -9.43 -8.32
N ILE A 253 -26.33 -8.36 -8.29
CA ILE A 253 -26.26 -7.30 -7.27
C ILE A 253 -27.51 -7.36 -6.40
N GLN A 254 -27.34 -7.52 -5.09
CA GLN A 254 -28.44 -7.62 -4.14
C GLN A 254 -28.22 -6.68 -2.95
N LEU A 255 -29.31 -6.02 -2.55
CA LEU A 255 -29.39 -5.31 -1.26
C LEU A 255 -29.91 -6.27 -0.18
N VAL A 256 -29.10 -6.48 0.86
CA VAL A 256 -29.47 -7.24 2.06
C VAL A 256 -29.81 -6.23 3.16
N VAL A 257 -31.07 -6.22 3.58
CA VAL A 257 -31.55 -5.39 4.69
C VAL A 257 -31.84 -6.25 5.90
N PHE A 258 -31.23 -5.92 7.05
CA PHE A 258 -31.38 -6.64 8.30
C PHE A 258 -31.68 -5.69 9.47
N ASN A 259 -32.15 -6.20 10.61
CA ASN A 259 -32.56 -5.39 11.76
C ASN A 259 -32.12 -5.97 13.12
N THR A 260 -31.05 -6.74 13.12
CA THR A 260 -30.48 -7.39 14.31
C THR A 260 -29.38 -6.54 14.94
N LEU A 261 -29.08 -6.80 16.22
CA LEU A 261 -28.00 -6.18 16.98
C LEU A 261 -26.80 -7.13 17.05
N PRO A 262 -25.57 -6.62 17.26
CA PRO A 262 -25.17 -5.22 17.46
C PRO A 262 -25.12 -4.36 16.18
N ILE A 263 -24.99 -3.03 16.33
CA ILE A 263 -24.85 -2.08 15.21
C ILE A 263 -23.36 -1.84 14.94
N ASN A 264 -22.75 -2.71 14.13
CA ASN A 264 -21.36 -2.55 13.73
C ASN A 264 -21.07 -3.26 12.38
N LYS A 265 -19.87 -3.01 11.85
CA LYS A 265 -19.39 -3.61 10.60
C LYS A 265 -19.27 -5.15 10.69
N PRO A 266 -18.66 -5.75 11.74
CA PRO A 266 -18.55 -7.21 11.86
C PRO A 266 -19.89 -7.94 11.80
N HIS A 267 -20.90 -7.43 12.51
CA HIS A 267 -22.24 -8.02 12.48
C HIS A 267 -22.83 -7.96 11.07
N SER A 268 -22.66 -6.83 10.39
CA SER A 268 -23.10 -6.68 9.00
C SER A 268 -22.41 -7.72 8.10
N LEU A 269 -21.09 -7.88 8.24
CA LEU A 269 -20.30 -8.86 7.49
C LEU A 269 -20.73 -10.31 7.76
N ASN A 270 -21.03 -10.68 9.00
CA ASN A 270 -21.55 -12.01 9.35
C ASN A 270 -22.91 -12.28 8.67
N HIS A 271 -23.83 -11.30 8.65
CA HIS A 271 -25.07 -11.41 7.87
C HIS A 271 -24.82 -11.58 6.37
N GLY A 272 -23.82 -10.88 5.84
CA GLY A 272 -23.38 -11.02 4.46
C GLY A 272 -22.83 -12.42 4.16
N LEU A 273 -21.99 -12.97 5.05
CA LEU A 273 -21.39 -14.30 4.95
C LEU A 273 -22.45 -15.40 4.87
N ASP A 274 -23.50 -15.31 5.69
CA ASP A 274 -24.62 -16.26 5.67
C ASP A 274 -25.40 -16.26 4.34
N LYS A 275 -25.37 -15.14 3.61
CA LYS A 275 -26.06 -14.98 2.31
C LYS A 275 -25.15 -15.20 1.12
N ALA A 276 -23.84 -15.11 1.30
CA ALA A 276 -22.87 -15.25 0.23
C ALA A 276 -22.97 -16.63 -0.43
N ARG A 277 -22.94 -16.68 -1.76
CA ARG A 277 -23.05 -17.95 -2.51
C ARG A 277 -21.73 -18.49 -3.03
N HIS A 278 -20.70 -17.65 -3.10
CA HIS A 278 -19.46 -17.95 -3.81
C HIS A 278 -18.34 -18.42 -2.88
N ASP A 279 -17.25 -18.93 -3.47
CA ASP A 279 -16.16 -19.62 -2.78
C ASP A 279 -15.24 -18.67 -2.01
N VAL A 280 -15.11 -17.42 -2.49
CA VAL A 280 -14.27 -16.39 -1.87
C VAL A 280 -15.09 -15.18 -1.51
N ILE A 281 -14.94 -14.72 -0.27
CA ILE A 281 -15.56 -13.51 0.24
C ILE A 281 -14.59 -12.35 0.06
N ALA A 282 -15.03 -11.34 -0.68
CA ALA A 282 -14.32 -10.08 -0.86
C ALA A 282 -14.96 -9.01 0.04
N ILE A 283 -14.17 -8.24 0.79
CA ILE A 283 -14.67 -7.15 1.63
C ILE A 283 -14.31 -5.82 0.99
N PHE A 284 -15.28 -4.95 0.77
CA PHE A 284 -15.08 -3.58 0.29
C PHE A 284 -15.77 -2.60 1.23
N ASP A 285 -15.09 -1.51 1.58
CA ASP A 285 -15.71 -0.40 2.30
C ASP A 285 -16.62 0.42 1.37
N ALA A 286 -17.52 1.19 1.96
CA ALA A 286 -18.60 1.87 1.25
C ALA A 286 -18.12 3.03 0.36
N GLU A 287 -16.86 3.42 0.47
CA GLU A 287 -16.17 4.43 -0.33
C GLU A 287 -15.17 3.86 -1.34
N ASP A 288 -14.90 2.55 -1.33
CA ASP A 288 -13.81 1.96 -2.10
C ASP A 288 -13.96 2.20 -3.61
N GLU A 289 -12.84 2.47 -4.27
CA GLU A 289 -12.73 2.42 -5.73
C GLU A 289 -11.69 1.36 -6.13
N PRO A 290 -12.08 0.08 -6.24
CA PRO A 290 -11.17 -0.99 -6.64
C PRO A 290 -10.75 -0.88 -8.11
N HIS A 291 -9.56 -1.40 -8.41
CA HIS A 291 -9.08 -1.49 -9.78
C HIS A 291 -9.89 -2.52 -10.60
N PRO A 292 -10.19 -2.27 -11.89
CA PRO A 292 -10.97 -3.21 -12.71
C PRO A 292 -10.41 -4.64 -12.79
N ASP A 293 -9.09 -4.81 -12.78
CA ASP A 293 -8.47 -6.15 -12.89
C ASP A 293 -8.28 -6.86 -11.54
N LEU A 294 -8.80 -6.31 -10.44
CA LEU A 294 -8.54 -6.80 -9.09
C LEU A 294 -8.91 -8.29 -8.90
N TYR A 295 -10.05 -8.74 -9.42
CA TYR A 295 -10.46 -10.15 -9.28
C TYR A 295 -9.60 -11.08 -10.12
N GLN A 296 -9.11 -10.65 -11.29
CA GLN A 296 -8.19 -11.46 -12.10
C GLN A 296 -6.85 -11.64 -11.39
N ILE A 297 -6.35 -10.58 -10.75
CA ILE A 297 -5.14 -10.62 -9.93
C ILE A 297 -5.31 -11.61 -8.77
N VAL A 298 -6.39 -11.50 -8.02
CA VAL A 298 -6.65 -12.37 -6.85
C VAL A 298 -6.88 -13.83 -7.28
N ASN A 299 -7.67 -14.06 -8.34
CA ASN A 299 -7.87 -15.37 -8.94
C ASN A 299 -6.53 -16.04 -9.26
N THR A 300 -5.69 -15.33 -9.99
CA THR A 300 -4.35 -15.80 -10.39
C THR A 300 -3.47 -16.13 -9.19
N ILE A 301 -3.44 -15.25 -8.18
CA ILE A 301 -2.65 -15.49 -6.95
C ILE A 301 -3.17 -16.69 -6.17
N MET A 302 -4.48 -16.81 -5.97
CA MET A 302 -5.07 -17.92 -5.22
C MET A 302 -4.85 -19.27 -5.93
N LEU A 303 -4.91 -19.31 -7.26
CA LEU A 303 -4.65 -20.52 -8.04
C LEU A 303 -3.16 -20.92 -8.04
N HIS A 304 -2.23 -19.96 -8.19
CA HIS A 304 -0.79 -20.25 -8.23
C HIS A 304 -0.19 -20.53 -6.86
N ASP A 305 -0.53 -19.73 -5.87
CA ASP A 305 0.13 -19.75 -4.56
C ASP A 305 -0.61 -20.62 -3.53
N ASP A 306 -1.72 -21.25 -3.92
CA ASP A 306 -2.67 -21.95 -3.03
C ASP A 306 -2.99 -21.09 -1.79
N ALA A 307 -3.40 -19.85 -2.05
CA ALA A 307 -3.63 -18.86 -0.99
C ALA A 307 -5.04 -19.04 -0.39
N ASP A 308 -5.13 -19.02 0.94
CA ASP A 308 -6.40 -19.06 1.66
C ASP A 308 -7.01 -17.67 1.84
N ALA A 309 -6.14 -16.66 1.89
CA ALA A 309 -6.53 -15.27 1.92
C ALA A 309 -5.55 -14.41 1.12
N VAL A 310 -6.07 -13.36 0.48
CA VAL A 310 -5.29 -12.34 -0.22
C VAL A 310 -5.66 -10.96 0.33
N GLN A 311 -4.67 -10.21 0.78
CA GLN A 311 -4.79 -8.77 1.01
C GLN A 311 -4.26 -8.05 -0.21
N SER A 312 -5.12 -7.26 -0.87
CA SER A 312 -4.67 -6.35 -1.92
C SER A 312 -4.37 -4.96 -1.37
N GLY A 313 -3.57 -4.21 -2.12
CA GLY A 313 -3.07 -2.90 -1.78
C GLY A 313 -4.15 -1.83 -1.78
N VAL A 314 -4.16 -1.00 -0.73
CA VAL A 314 -4.98 0.20 -0.65
C VAL A 314 -4.06 1.41 -0.68
N GLN A 315 -4.46 2.46 -1.40
CA GLN A 315 -3.73 3.71 -1.39
C GLN A 315 -4.67 4.91 -1.31
N LEU A 316 -4.35 5.80 -0.36
CA LEU A 316 -5.01 7.10 -0.24
C LEU A 316 -4.49 8.02 -1.36
N MET A 317 -5.41 8.64 -2.11
CA MET A 317 -5.07 9.43 -3.31
C MET A 317 -4.91 10.93 -3.02
N ASN A 318 -5.65 11.45 -2.03
CA ASN A 318 -5.78 12.87 -1.74
C ASN A 318 -4.66 13.41 -0.84
N HIS A 319 -3.45 13.51 -1.39
CA HIS A 319 -2.22 13.84 -0.68
C HIS A 319 -2.05 15.33 -0.27
N CYS A 320 -2.85 16.25 -0.82
CA CYS A 320 -2.78 17.69 -0.56
C CYS A 320 -4.06 18.28 0.06
N SER A 321 -5.00 17.47 0.53
CA SER A 321 -6.30 17.96 1.04
C SER A 321 -6.21 18.63 2.42
N HIS A 322 -5.40 18.07 3.32
CA HIS A 322 -5.19 18.58 4.67
C HIS A 322 -3.70 18.56 5.04
N TRP A 323 -3.34 19.29 6.10
CA TRP A 323 -1.94 19.40 6.57
C TRP A 323 -1.30 18.03 6.89
N PHE A 324 -2.10 17.04 7.29
CA PHE A 324 -1.63 15.69 7.61
C PHE A 324 -1.74 14.70 6.43
N SER A 325 -2.43 15.07 5.35
CA SER A 325 -2.81 14.12 4.30
C SER A 325 -1.60 13.45 3.67
N ILE A 326 -0.52 14.20 3.40
CA ILE A 326 0.68 13.63 2.79
C ILE A 326 1.35 12.56 3.67
N LEU A 327 1.38 12.77 5.00
CA LEU A 327 1.94 11.81 5.94
C LEU A 327 1.05 10.56 6.03
N ASN A 328 -0.27 10.74 6.03
CA ASN A 328 -1.21 9.63 6.04
C ASN A 328 -1.13 8.79 4.76
N VAL A 329 -1.00 9.45 3.59
CA VAL A 329 -0.78 8.81 2.29
C VAL A 329 0.50 8.00 2.29
N LEU A 330 1.60 8.57 2.79
CA LEU A 330 2.88 7.87 2.89
C LEU A 330 2.84 6.72 3.89
N GLU A 331 2.08 6.83 4.97
CA GLU A 331 1.90 5.75 5.92
C GLU A 331 1.26 4.52 5.26
N TYR A 332 0.18 4.71 4.50
CA TYR A 332 -0.44 3.64 3.70
C TYR A 332 0.54 3.09 2.65
N PHE A 333 1.27 3.97 1.97
CA PHE A 333 2.27 3.58 0.98
C PHE A 333 3.34 2.66 1.59
N PHE A 334 3.95 3.03 2.72
CA PHE A 334 4.92 2.17 3.40
C PHE A 334 4.28 0.89 3.96
N TRP A 335 3.06 0.98 4.48
CA TRP A 335 2.36 -0.14 5.09
C TRP A 335 2.08 -1.25 4.09
N PHE A 336 1.44 -0.92 2.96
CA PHE A 336 1.07 -1.91 1.96
C PHE A 336 2.26 -2.33 1.10
N ARG A 337 3.12 -1.39 0.66
CA ARG A 337 4.28 -1.73 -0.18
C ARG A 337 5.36 -2.51 0.58
N SER A 338 5.44 -2.36 1.90
CA SER A 338 6.57 -2.87 2.68
C SER A 338 6.17 -3.59 3.95
N GLY A 339 5.47 -2.92 4.87
CA GLY A 339 5.16 -3.42 6.21
C GLY A 339 4.45 -4.77 6.22
N LEU A 340 3.31 -4.88 5.52
CA LEU A 340 2.52 -6.11 5.48
C LEU A 340 3.33 -7.30 4.93
N HIS A 341 4.13 -7.08 3.89
CA HIS A 341 4.99 -8.14 3.34
C HIS A 341 6.12 -8.53 4.30
N PHE A 342 6.67 -7.57 5.06
CA PHE A 342 7.67 -7.85 6.09
C PHE A 342 7.08 -8.74 7.19
N PHE A 343 5.90 -8.41 7.70
CA PHE A 343 5.23 -9.19 8.74
C PHE A 343 4.78 -10.58 8.26
N ALA A 344 4.27 -10.66 7.03
CA ALA A 344 3.95 -11.93 6.37
C ALA A 344 5.19 -12.84 6.26
N LYS A 345 6.35 -12.29 5.89
CA LYS A 345 7.60 -13.07 5.81
C LYS A 345 8.19 -13.40 7.18
N LEU A 346 8.18 -12.44 8.10
CA LEU A 346 8.83 -12.60 9.40
C LEU A 346 8.02 -13.57 10.27
N GLY A 347 6.71 -13.36 10.39
CA GLY A 347 5.85 -14.12 11.29
C GLY A 347 4.82 -15.00 10.61
N LYS A 348 4.52 -14.86 9.31
CA LYS A 348 3.24 -15.35 8.75
C LYS A 348 2.04 -14.81 9.55
N VAL A 349 2.15 -13.60 10.06
CA VAL A 349 1.10 -12.87 10.75
C VAL A 349 0.96 -11.54 10.05
N THR A 350 -0.25 -11.19 9.67
CA THR A 350 -0.51 -9.92 9.03
C THR A 350 -1.85 -9.38 9.53
N PRO A 351 -1.90 -8.18 10.13
CA PRO A 351 -3.16 -7.49 10.33
C PRO A 351 -3.72 -7.16 8.95
N LEU A 352 -4.91 -7.68 8.63
CA LEU A 352 -5.54 -7.39 7.36
C LEU A 352 -6.07 -5.95 7.38
N GLY A 353 -6.20 -5.35 6.19
CA GLY A 353 -6.47 -3.92 5.99
C GLY A 353 -7.95 -3.52 5.98
N GLY A 354 -8.85 -4.38 6.46
CA GLY A 354 -10.28 -4.09 6.64
C GLY A 354 -11.13 -3.99 5.38
N ASN A 355 -10.49 -3.77 4.23
CA ASN A 355 -11.09 -3.84 2.92
C ASN A 355 -10.08 -4.37 1.89
N THR A 356 -10.58 -4.59 0.68
CA THR A 356 -9.86 -5.22 -0.42
C THR A 356 -9.17 -6.52 0.02
N VAL A 357 -9.85 -7.25 0.92
CA VAL A 357 -9.45 -8.52 1.48
C VAL A 357 -10.29 -9.61 0.84
N PHE A 358 -9.65 -10.74 0.51
CA PHE A 358 -10.28 -11.90 -0.10
C PHE A 358 -9.98 -13.10 0.76
N ILE A 359 -11.00 -13.82 1.22
CA ILE A 359 -10.83 -14.96 2.12
C ILE A 359 -11.71 -16.10 1.63
N LYS A 360 -11.17 -17.32 1.55
CA LYS A 360 -11.97 -18.53 1.28
C LYS A 360 -13.13 -18.61 2.28
N LYS A 361 -14.36 -18.74 1.76
CA LYS A 361 -15.59 -18.77 2.55
C LYS A 361 -15.58 -19.92 3.56
N ASP A 362 -15.12 -21.10 3.16
CA ASP A 362 -15.02 -22.25 4.05
C ASP A 362 -14.07 -22.00 5.22
N PHE A 363 -12.99 -21.24 5.00
CA PHE A 363 -12.07 -20.85 6.07
C PHE A 363 -12.75 -19.86 7.04
N LEU A 364 -13.46 -18.86 6.52
CA LEU A 364 -14.25 -17.92 7.35
C LEU A 364 -15.30 -18.65 8.20
N ASN A 365 -16.02 -19.61 7.61
CA ASN A 365 -16.99 -20.44 8.33
C ASN A 365 -16.32 -21.28 9.41
N HIS A 366 -15.14 -21.85 9.11
CA HIS A 366 -14.38 -22.65 10.07
C HIS A 366 -13.96 -21.85 11.31
N ILE A 367 -13.57 -20.58 11.14
CA ILE A 367 -13.15 -19.72 12.25
C ILE A 367 -14.31 -18.95 12.92
N GLY A 368 -15.55 -19.10 12.41
CA GLY A 368 -16.75 -18.51 12.99
C GLY A 368 -17.05 -17.07 12.57
N GLY A 369 -16.52 -16.62 11.43
CA GLY A 369 -16.75 -15.26 10.92
C GLY A 369 -15.99 -14.17 11.69
N TRP A 370 -16.51 -12.94 11.68
CA TRP A 370 -15.91 -11.79 12.35
C TRP A 370 -16.40 -11.65 13.79
N ASP A 371 -15.49 -11.31 14.70
CA ASP A 371 -15.82 -11.00 16.09
C ASP A 371 -16.58 -9.66 16.20
N GLU A 372 -17.83 -9.74 16.66
CA GLU A 372 -18.72 -8.60 16.78
C GLU A 372 -18.40 -7.65 17.93
N ASP A 373 -17.54 -8.05 18.87
CA ASP A 373 -17.09 -7.23 20.00
C ASP A 373 -15.78 -6.47 19.70
N CYS A 374 -15.14 -6.73 18.55
CA CYS A 374 -13.88 -6.11 18.16
C CYS A 374 -14.07 -4.87 17.28
N LEU A 375 -13.40 -3.75 17.62
CA LEU A 375 -13.42 -2.52 16.80
C LEU A 375 -12.50 -2.54 15.56
N THR A 376 -11.57 -3.49 15.54
CA THR A 376 -10.62 -3.77 14.44
C THR A 376 -10.75 -5.23 14.06
N GLU A 377 -11.89 -5.57 13.49
CA GLU A 377 -12.25 -6.93 13.07
C GLU A 377 -11.29 -7.50 12.03
N ASP A 378 -10.64 -6.61 11.30
CA ASP A 378 -9.66 -6.86 10.27
C ASP A 378 -8.32 -7.36 10.81
N ALA A 379 -7.82 -6.71 11.87
CA ALA A 379 -6.65 -7.17 12.58
C ALA A 379 -6.94 -8.45 13.36
N ASP A 380 -8.12 -8.59 13.96
CA ASP A 380 -8.51 -9.80 14.69
C ASP A 380 -8.61 -10.99 13.74
N ILE A 381 -9.34 -10.86 12.61
CA ILE A 381 -9.48 -11.96 11.64
C ILE A 381 -8.12 -12.34 11.04
N GLY A 382 -7.21 -11.39 10.80
CA GLY A 382 -5.85 -11.67 10.37
C GLY A 382 -5.06 -12.53 11.36
N ILE A 383 -5.23 -12.29 12.66
CA ILE A 383 -4.64 -13.13 13.73
C ILE A 383 -5.33 -14.49 13.80
N GLN A 384 -6.66 -14.56 13.64
CA GLN A 384 -7.39 -15.84 13.60
C GLN A 384 -6.94 -16.72 12.43
N LEU A 385 -6.80 -16.15 11.24
CA LEU A 385 -6.29 -16.85 10.05
C LEU A 385 -4.88 -17.39 10.30
N ALA A 386 -3.98 -16.55 10.81
CA ALA A 386 -2.61 -16.97 11.14
C ALA A 386 -2.57 -18.06 12.23
N ARG A 387 -3.49 -18.00 13.21
CA ARG A 387 -3.62 -19.01 14.27
C ARG A 387 -4.04 -20.37 13.73
N HIS A 388 -4.90 -20.40 12.73
CA HIS A 388 -5.36 -21.62 12.06
C HIS A 388 -4.48 -22.02 10.86
N GLY A 389 -3.33 -21.38 10.69
CA GLY A 389 -2.33 -21.78 9.70
C GLY A 389 -2.64 -21.37 8.26
N ALA A 390 -3.54 -20.40 8.05
CA ALA A 390 -3.91 -19.93 6.72
C ALA A 390 -2.69 -19.43 5.92
N ASN A 391 -2.65 -19.74 4.64
CA ASN A 391 -1.69 -19.16 3.71
C ASN A 391 -2.18 -17.78 3.24
N ILE A 392 -1.68 -16.72 3.89
CA ILE A 392 -2.04 -15.34 3.59
C ILE A 392 -1.03 -14.75 2.60
N ARG A 393 -1.52 -14.31 1.43
CA ARG A 393 -0.74 -13.57 0.44
C ARG A 393 -1.07 -12.10 0.49
N ILE A 394 -0.04 -11.28 0.36
CA ILE A 394 -0.16 -9.82 0.30
C ILE A 394 0.30 -9.40 -1.09
N VAL A 395 -0.51 -8.61 -1.78
CA VAL A 395 -0.19 -8.05 -3.09
C VAL A 395 -0.27 -6.53 -3.03
N TYR A 396 0.76 -5.86 -3.55
CA TYR A 396 0.76 -4.43 -3.72
C TYR A 396 1.39 -4.06 -5.06
N ASP A 397 0.63 -3.35 -5.88
CA ASP A 397 1.11 -2.71 -7.09
C ASP A 397 0.41 -1.36 -7.25
N GLU A 398 1.18 -0.30 -7.46
CA GLU A 398 0.67 1.08 -7.50
C GLU A 398 -0.39 1.28 -8.59
N ARG A 399 -0.37 0.45 -9.65
CA ARG A 399 -1.35 0.49 -10.74
C ARG A 399 -2.67 -0.17 -10.39
N HIS A 400 -2.66 -1.12 -9.46
CA HIS A 400 -3.80 -2.00 -9.16
C HIS A 400 -4.37 -1.81 -7.75
N THR A 401 -3.94 -0.77 -7.02
CA THR A 401 -4.45 -0.49 -5.68
C THR A 401 -5.92 -0.08 -5.71
N THR A 402 -6.67 -0.49 -4.69
CA THR A 402 -7.94 0.19 -4.36
C THR A 402 -7.65 1.61 -3.92
N ARG A 403 -8.41 2.55 -4.47
CA ARG A 403 -8.24 3.98 -4.20
C ARG A 403 -9.18 4.40 -3.09
N GLU A 404 -8.64 5.20 -2.16
CA GLU A 404 -9.33 5.71 -0.99
C GLU A 404 -8.94 7.16 -0.68
N GLU A 405 -9.51 7.71 0.39
CA GLU A 405 -9.26 9.06 0.88
C GLU A 405 -8.86 9.16 2.34
N THR A 406 -8.05 10.18 2.65
CA THR A 406 -7.79 10.59 4.03
C THR A 406 -9.05 11.18 4.66
N PRO A 407 -9.25 11.06 5.98
CA PRO A 407 -10.36 11.72 6.68
C PRO A 407 -10.44 13.22 6.42
N GLU A 408 -11.66 13.78 6.38
CA GLU A 408 -11.92 15.19 6.05
C GLU A 408 -11.42 16.22 7.09
N THR A 409 -11.16 15.79 8.34
CA THR A 409 -10.77 16.71 9.41
C THR A 409 -9.79 16.05 10.36
N THR A 410 -8.96 16.86 11.02
CA THR A 410 -8.08 16.38 12.11
C THR A 410 -8.87 15.66 13.21
N GLY A 411 -10.09 16.12 13.53
CA GLY A 411 -10.94 15.48 14.54
C GLY A 411 -11.44 14.10 14.10
N SER A 412 -11.85 13.95 12.85
CA SER A 412 -12.20 12.64 12.27
C SER A 412 -10.98 11.72 12.18
N PHE A 413 -9.82 12.23 11.81
CA PHE A 413 -8.56 11.48 11.83
C PHE A 413 -8.19 10.96 13.23
N ILE A 414 -8.27 11.80 14.26
CA ILE A 414 -8.02 11.39 15.65
C ILE A 414 -8.98 10.28 16.09
N ARG A 415 -10.28 10.39 15.76
CA ARG A 415 -11.27 9.37 16.11
C ARG A 415 -10.99 8.04 15.42
N GLN A 416 -10.63 8.08 14.14
CA GLN A 416 -10.24 6.89 13.37
C GLN A 416 -9.03 6.20 14.03
N ARG A 417 -7.96 6.94 14.32
CA ARG A 417 -6.74 6.38 14.93
C ARG A 417 -6.96 5.88 16.35
N ALA A 418 -7.75 6.59 17.14
CA ALA A 418 -8.11 6.14 18.48
C ALA A 418 -8.93 4.84 18.44
N ARG A 419 -9.84 4.68 17.46
CA ARG A 419 -10.58 3.43 17.25
C ARG A 419 -9.63 2.27 16.92
N TRP A 420 -8.70 2.46 16.00
CA TRP A 420 -7.75 1.40 15.61
C TRP A 420 -6.87 0.97 16.78
N ASN A 421 -6.29 1.94 17.48
CA ASN A 421 -5.49 1.68 18.67
C ASN A 421 -6.29 0.99 19.78
N GLN A 422 -7.56 1.35 19.94
CA GLN A 422 -8.44 0.70 20.89
C GLN A 422 -8.72 -0.76 20.50
N GLY A 423 -8.98 -1.03 19.22
CA GLY A 423 -9.17 -2.39 18.73
C GLY A 423 -7.92 -3.26 18.91
N PHE A 424 -6.73 -2.72 18.66
CA PHE A 424 -5.47 -3.44 18.95
C PHE A 424 -5.34 -3.80 20.43
N LEU A 425 -5.70 -2.89 21.34
CA LEU A 425 -5.74 -3.18 22.78
C LEU A 425 -6.78 -4.26 23.11
N GLN A 426 -7.97 -4.24 22.49
CA GLN A 426 -8.98 -5.29 22.67
C GLN A 426 -8.45 -6.67 22.27
N ILE A 427 -7.78 -6.77 21.12
CA ILE A 427 -7.14 -8.01 20.65
C ILE A 427 -6.04 -8.45 21.64
N LEU A 428 -5.25 -7.51 22.15
CA LEU A 428 -4.22 -7.80 23.16
C LEU A 428 -4.81 -8.41 24.42
N PHE A 429 -5.91 -7.85 24.93
CA PHE A 429 -6.60 -8.35 26.12
C PHE A 429 -7.35 -9.67 25.87
N LYS A 430 -7.89 -9.88 24.66
CA LYS A 430 -8.49 -11.15 24.24
C LYS A 430 -7.47 -12.30 24.27
N GLY A 431 -6.20 -12.00 23.95
CA GLY A 431 -5.08 -12.93 24.12
C GLY A 431 -4.93 -13.98 23.02
N ASP A 432 -5.70 -13.88 21.94
CA ASP A 432 -5.63 -14.85 20.83
C ASP A 432 -4.28 -14.82 20.10
N TRP A 433 -3.61 -13.67 20.07
CA TRP A 433 -2.25 -13.51 19.56
C TRP A 433 -1.23 -14.38 20.31
N ALA A 434 -1.44 -14.65 21.60
CA ALA A 434 -0.56 -15.49 22.41
C ALA A 434 -0.78 -17.00 22.16
N ARG A 435 -1.86 -17.36 21.45
CA ARG A 435 -2.18 -18.74 21.05
C ARG A 435 -1.66 -19.07 19.65
N LEU A 436 -0.90 -18.17 19.03
CA LEU A 436 -0.27 -18.44 17.73
C LEU A 436 0.74 -19.61 17.85
N PRO A 437 0.89 -20.45 16.81
CA PRO A 437 1.65 -21.71 16.88
C PRO A 437 3.11 -21.57 17.31
N THR A 438 3.78 -20.46 17.00
CA THR A 438 5.20 -20.25 17.28
C THR A 438 5.45 -18.99 18.10
N LEU A 439 6.50 -19.01 18.95
CA LEU A 439 6.91 -17.82 19.71
C LEU A 439 7.23 -16.63 18.78
N LYS A 440 7.81 -16.90 17.61
CA LYS A 440 8.09 -15.88 16.60
C LYS A 440 6.81 -15.19 16.12
N GLN A 441 5.75 -15.96 15.84
CA GLN A 441 4.43 -15.43 15.49
C GLN A 441 3.85 -14.58 16.62
N GLN A 442 3.90 -15.09 17.85
CA GLN A 442 3.41 -14.37 19.03
C GLN A 442 4.12 -13.03 19.23
N MET A 443 5.46 -13.00 19.12
CA MET A 443 6.25 -11.78 19.24
C MET A 443 5.95 -10.77 18.13
N VAL A 444 5.78 -11.24 16.88
CA VAL A 444 5.42 -10.38 15.75
C VAL A 444 4.02 -9.80 15.94
N ALA A 445 3.04 -10.63 16.30
CA ALA A 445 1.68 -10.18 16.57
C ALA A 445 1.64 -9.16 17.72
N ALA A 446 2.32 -9.47 18.83
CA ALA A 446 2.45 -8.56 19.97
C ALA A 446 3.07 -7.23 19.55
N TYR A 447 4.17 -7.25 18.78
CA TYR A 447 4.79 -6.02 18.29
C TYR A 447 3.81 -5.19 17.46
N ILE A 448 3.13 -5.81 16.49
CA ILE A 448 2.18 -5.09 15.62
C ILE A 448 1.12 -4.37 16.47
N LEU A 449 0.49 -5.10 17.40
CA LEU A 449 -0.58 -4.57 18.24
C LEU A 449 -0.10 -3.51 19.25
N PHE A 450 1.12 -3.65 19.81
CA PHE A 450 1.68 -2.70 20.77
C PHE A 450 2.41 -1.52 20.12
N SER A 451 2.84 -1.64 18.86
CA SER A 451 3.72 -0.65 18.22
C SER A 451 3.17 0.79 18.23
N PRO A 452 1.85 1.05 18.10
CA PRO A 452 1.33 2.42 18.20
C PRO A 452 1.49 3.02 19.60
N MET A 453 1.40 2.19 20.66
CA MET A 453 1.60 2.63 22.04
C MET A 453 3.08 2.94 22.32
N ILE A 454 3.99 2.12 21.81
CA ILE A 454 5.44 2.35 21.94
C ILE A 454 5.83 3.62 21.19
N GLN A 455 5.29 3.84 19.98
CA GLN A 455 5.49 5.06 19.21
C GLN A 455 4.95 6.29 19.95
N ALA A 456 3.74 6.22 20.52
CA ALA A 456 3.17 7.31 21.30
C ALA A 456 4.02 7.66 22.52
N LEU A 457 4.51 6.64 23.23
CA LEU A 457 5.39 6.79 24.39
C LEU A 457 6.73 7.41 23.99
N LEU A 458 7.31 7.02 22.86
CA LEU A 458 8.53 7.61 22.31
C LEU A 458 8.35 9.12 22.10
N ILE A 459 7.28 9.53 21.43
CA ILE A 459 7.04 10.96 21.12
C ILE A 459 6.84 11.79 22.39
N VAL A 460 6.10 11.27 23.37
CA VAL A 460 5.92 11.96 24.66
C VAL A 460 7.21 11.96 25.48
N ALA A 461 8.00 10.89 25.45
CA ALA A 461 9.22 10.76 26.22
C ALA A 461 10.36 11.66 25.71
N LEU A 462 10.39 12.03 24.43
CA LEU A 462 11.45 12.88 23.85
C LEU A 462 11.71 14.20 24.62
N PRO A 463 10.72 15.07 24.89
CA PRO A 463 10.95 16.29 25.66
C PRO A 463 11.38 16.02 27.11
N PHE A 464 10.86 14.95 27.74
CA PHE A 464 11.29 14.56 29.09
C PHE A 464 12.72 14.03 29.11
N GLY A 465 13.11 13.22 28.13
CA GLY A 465 14.46 12.72 27.96
C GLY A 465 15.46 13.87 27.77
N LEU A 466 15.11 14.85 26.94
CA LEU A 466 15.92 16.07 26.77
C LEU A 466 16.01 16.86 28.08
N SER A 467 14.91 17.02 28.82
CA SER A 467 14.91 17.70 30.12
C SER A 467 15.80 16.98 31.14
N ILE A 468 15.71 15.66 31.24
CA ILE A 468 16.55 14.84 32.13
C ILE A 468 18.02 14.98 31.72
N ALA A 469 18.33 14.88 30.42
CA ALA A 469 19.69 15.01 29.92
C ALA A 469 20.33 16.38 30.20
N LEU A 470 19.52 17.45 30.24
CA LEU A 470 20.00 18.81 30.52
C LEU A 470 20.03 19.17 32.02
N SER A 471 19.19 18.53 32.84
CA SER A 471 19.00 18.88 34.27
C SER A 471 19.70 17.93 35.24
N THR A 472 20.00 16.70 34.82
CA THR A 472 20.59 15.66 35.67
C THR A 472 22.00 15.30 35.21
N ARG A 473 22.84 14.89 36.17
CA ARG A 473 24.17 14.36 35.87
C ARG A 473 24.06 12.92 35.43
N LEU A 474 23.80 12.71 34.14
CA LEU A 474 23.89 11.40 33.53
C LEU A 474 25.35 11.03 33.32
N HIS A 475 25.67 9.73 33.41
CA HIS A 475 26.94 9.23 32.90
C HIS A 475 27.04 9.57 31.42
N ILE A 476 28.24 9.94 30.97
CA ILE A 476 28.45 10.44 29.60
C ILE A 476 27.96 9.44 28.56
N GLY A 477 28.08 8.15 28.86
CA GLY A 477 27.62 7.10 27.98
C GLY A 477 26.11 7.01 27.85
N ILE A 478 25.41 7.07 28.98
CA ILE A 478 23.95 7.08 29.03
C ILE A 478 23.40 8.35 28.38
N ALA A 479 24.05 9.49 28.60
CA ALA A 479 23.70 10.73 27.94
C ALA A 479 23.74 10.58 26.41
N LEU A 480 24.83 10.04 25.85
CA LEU A 480 24.95 9.81 24.41
C LEU A 480 23.88 8.85 23.87
N ILE A 481 23.61 7.75 24.58
CA ILE A 481 22.56 6.79 24.21
C ILE A 481 21.18 7.44 24.23
N SER A 482 20.91 8.33 25.20
CA SER A 482 19.61 9.00 25.36
C SER A 482 19.20 9.88 24.19
N PHE A 483 20.16 10.38 23.39
CA PHE A 483 19.87 11.14 22.16
C PHE A 483 19.59 10.24 20.94
N THR A 484 19.88 8.94 21.03
CA THR A 484 19.71 8.02 19.90
C THR A 484 18.27 7.91 19.37
N PRO A 485 17.23 7.82 20.22
CA PRO A 485 15.84 7.84 19.74
C PRO A 485 15.50 9.07 18.89
N LEU A 486 16.07 10.24 19.20
CA LEU A 486 15.89 11.45 18.40
C LEU A 486 16.54 11.28 17.02
N TYR A 487 17.76 10.77 16.94
CA TYR A 487 18.42 10.50 15.65
C TYR A 487 17.64 9.48 14.81
N MET A 488 17.06 8.46 15.45
CA MET A 488 16.22 7.49 14.77
C MET A 488 14.92 8.10 14.26
N LEU A 489 14.30 9.02 15.00
CA LEU A 489 13.12 9.77 14.52
C LEU A 489 13.47 10.64 13.31
N LEU A 490 14.64 11.29 13.31
CA LEU A 490 15.14 12.05 12.16
C LEU A 490 15.41 11.15 10.95
N LEU A 491 15.90 9.92 11.18
CA LEU A 491 16.09 8.94 10.12
C LEU A 491 14.75 8.45 9.55
N GLN A 492 13.75 8.21 10.40
CA GLN A 492 12.38 7.91 9.94
C GLN A 492 11.83 9.06 9.10
N PHE A 493 12.03 10.31 9.51
CA PHE A 493 11.67 11.49 8.70
C PHE A 493 12.38 11.50 7.34
N ALA A 494 13.68 11.24 7.30
CA ALA A 494 14.43 11.17 6.04
C ALA A 494 13.89 10.07 5.10
N ILE A 495 13.44 8.95 5.65
CA ILE A 495 12.77 7.89 4.88
C ILE A 495 11.41 8.38 4.35
N HIS A 496 10.64 9.14 5.11
CA HIS A 496 9.39 9.73 4.60
C HIS A 496 9.65 10.72 3.46
N LEU A 497 10.71 11.54 3.54
CA LEU A 497 11.13 12.41 2.43
C LEU A 497 11.49 11.62 1.17
N TYR A 498 12.15 10.48 1.32
CA TYR A 498 12.44 9.62 0.18
C TYR A 498 11.17 8.92 -0.35
N GLY A 499 10.33 8.41 0.55
CA GLY A 499 9.04 7.81 0.21
C GLY A 499 8.15 8.79 -0.55
N LEU A 500 8.23 10.09 -0.24
CA LEU A 500 7.56 11.14 -1.00
C LEU A 500 7.99 11.20 -2.47
N VAL A 501 9.30 11.14 -2.72
CA VAL A 501 9.85 11.13 -4.08
C VAL A 501 9.41 9.87 -4.82
N GLU A 502 9.42 8.72 -4.17
CA GLU A 502 9.00 7.46 -4.78
C GLU A 502 7.49 7.39 -5.02
N PHE A 503 6.69 7.85 -4.07
CA PHE A 503 5.24 7.94 -4.21
C PHE A 503 4.84 8.83 -5.39
N THR A 504 5.41 10.03 -5.47
CA THR A 504 5.14 10.94 -6.59
C THR A 504 5.57 10.38 -7.94
N ARG A 505 6.71 9.66 -8.00
CA ARG A 505 7.13 8.95 -9.22
C ARG A 505 6.18 7.82 -9.59
N ALA A 506 5.83 6.96 -8.64
CA ALA A 506 5.02 5.77 -8.88
C ALA A 506 3.60 6.15 -9.34
N TYR A 507 3.01 7.18 -8.74
CA TYR A 507 1.69 7.69 -9.09
C TYR A 507 1.71 8.80 -10.17
N ARG A 508 2.87 9.07 -10.77
CA ARG A 508 3.06 10.10 -11.82
C ARG A 508 2.51 11.47 -11.45
N LEU A 509 2.72 11.86 -10.20
CA LEU A 509 2.28 13.15 -9.66
C LEU A 509 3.36 14.20 -9.87
N ARG A 510 2.96 15.45 -10.07
CA ARG A 510 3.89 16.58 -10.01
C ARG A 510 4.49 16.64 -8.60
N PHE A 511 5.79 16.94 -8.50
CA PHE A 511 6.49 17.11 -7.23
C PHE A 511 6.58 18.60 -6.89
N PRO A 512 5.64 19.18 -6.12
CA PRO A 512 5.75 20.57 -5.73
C PRO A 512 6.96 20.77 -4.82
N VAL A 513 7.78 21.78 -5.11
CA VAL A 513 8.97 22.15 -4.33
C VAL A 513 8.65 22.49 -2.87
N TRP A 514 7.40 22.86 -2.57
CA TRP A 514 6.93 23.15 -1.21
C TRP A 514 6.59 21.89 -0.40
N LEU A 515 6.39 20.73 -1.03
CA LEU A 515 5.91 19.52 -0.38
C LEU A 515 6.91 18.93 0.64
N PRO A 516 8.23 18.89 0.39
CA PRO A 516 9.22 18.52 1.40
C PRO A 516 9.22 19.46 2.60
N PHE A 517 9.00 20.76 2.37
CA PHE A 517 8.94 21.75 3.44
C PHE A 517 7.67 21.59 4.28
N ALA A 518 6.53 21.34 3.64
CA ALA A 518 5.29 20.99 4.33
C ALA A 518 5.48 19.72 5.17
N LEU A 519 6.09 18.67 4.61
CA LEU A 519 6.39 17.43 5.33
C LEU A 519 7.26 17.69 6.57
N PHE A 520 8.29 18.53 6.46
CA PHE A 520 9.17 18.88 7.58
C PHE A 520 8.39 19.56 8.72
N ILE A 521 7.55 20.54 8.40
CA ILE A 521 6.76 21.26 9.39
C ILE A 521 5.71 20.35 10.03
N THR A 522 5.08 19.48 9.25
CA THR A 522 3.93 18.69 9.71
C THR A 522 4.32 17.36 10.35
N TYR A 523 5.54 16.87 10.14
CA TYR A 523 5.98 15.56 10.64
C TYR A 523 5.83 15.42 12.15
N TYR A 524 6.42 16.33 12.93
CA TYR A 524 6.34 16.24 14.40
C TYR A 524 4.92 16.48 14.94
N PRO A 525 4.17 17.50 14.48
CA PRO A 525 2.74 17.64 14.82
C PRO A 525 1.89 16.41 14.50
N TYR A 526 2.14 15.75 13.37
CA TYR A 526 1.46 14.51 13.00
C TYR A 526 1.74 13.38 14.01
N GLN A 527 3.00 13.20 14.40
CA GLN A 527 3.38 12.23 15.43
C GLN A 527 2.70 12.52 16.78
N ILE A 528 2.56 13.80 17.16
CA ILE A 528 1.81 14.20 18.37
C ILE A 528 0.33 13.82 18.24
N VAL A 529 -0.29 14.02 17.08
CA VAL A 529 -1.69 13.64 16.84
C VAL A 529 -1.89 12.12 16.94
N LEU A 530 -0.96 11.33 16.39
CA LEU A 530 -0.97 9.87 16.55
C LEU A 530 -0.79 9.47 18.02
N ALA A 531 0.15 10.09 18.73
CA ALA A 531 0.38 9.84 20.15
C ALA A 531 -0.87 10.17 20.99
N PHE A 532 -1.48 11.33 20.75
CA PHE A 532 -2.73 11.73 21.40
C PHE A 532 -3.85 10.72 21.14
N SER A 533 -3.97 10.22 19.92
CA SER A 533 -4.97 9.22 19.55
C SER A 533 -4.73 7.87 20.27
N ALA A 534 -3.47 7.47 20.45
CA ALA A 534 -3.10 6.29 21.23
C ALA A 534 -3.44 6.44 22.72
N PHE A 535 -3.10 7.57 23.36
CA PHE A 535 -3.49 7.82 24.75
C PHE A 535 -5.01 7.89 24.92
N ARG A 536 -5.72 8.51 23.98
CA ARG A 536 -7.19 8.52 23.95
C ARG A 536 -7.73 7.08 23.93
N ALA A 537 -7.15 6.19 23.13
CA ALA A 537 -7.56 4.79 23.09
C ALA A 537 -7.38 4.08 24.45
N VAL A 538 -6.23 4.24 25.09
CA VAL A 538 -5.96 3.69 26.43
C VAL A 538 -6.99 4.20 27.44
N PHE A 539 -7.28 5.50 27.43
CA PHE A 539 -8.31 6.08 28.30
C PHE A 539 -9.71 5.51 28.02
N ARG A 540 -10.08 5.31 26.76
CA ARG A 540 -11.38 4.73 26.39
C ARG A 540 -11.52 3.28 26.86
N VAL A 541 -10.47 2.47 26.71
CA VAL A 541 -10.41 1.11 27.26
C VAL A 541 -10.56 1.15 28.78
N ALA A 542 -9.76 1.98 29.47
CA ALA A 542 -9.81 2.08 30.93
C ALA A 542 -11.18 2.56 31.45
N ALA A 543 -11.88 3.38 30.65
CA ALA A 543 -13.23 3.85 30.93
C ALA A 543 -14.35 2.90 30.44
N ASN A 544 -14.02 1.69 29.96
CA ASN A 544 -14.96 0.71 29.38
C ASN A 544 -15.88 1.29 28.29
N ARG A 545 -15.38 2.24 27.49
CA ARG A 545 -16.13 2.85 26.38
C ARG A 545 -15.92 2.07 25.10
N THR A 546 -16.82 1.14 24.77
CA THR A 546 -16.76 0.32 23.55
C THR A 546 -17.49 0.90 22.34
N ASN A 547 -18.09 2.09 22.48
CA ASN A 547 -18.88 2.70 21.42
C ASN A 547 -18.07 2.94 20.14
N TRP A 548 -18.65 2.54 19.00
CA TRP A 548 -18.12 2.82 17.67
C TRP A 548 -18.25 4.32 17.33
N GLU A 549 -17.12 4.98 17.08
CA GLU A 549 -17.06 6.37 16.58
C GLU A 549 -16.78 6.35 15.08
N LYS A 550 -17.82 6.53 14.26
CA LYS A 550 -17.75 6.45 12.80
C LYS A 550 -17.02 7.66 12.19
N THR A 551 -16.27 7.42 11.11
CA THR A 551 -15.69 8.44 10.23
C THR A 551 -16.66 8.74 9.08
N ALA A 552 -16.83 10.01 8.71
CA ALA A 552 -17.62 10.39 7.54
C ALA A 552 -16.73 10.42 6.29
N HIS A 553 -17.28 9.99 5.15
CA HIS A 553 -16.59 9.92 3.87
C HIS A 553 -17.14 10.97 2.89
N ALA A 554 -16.23 11.66 2.20
CA ALA A 554 -16.48 12.84 1.38
C ALA A 554 -16.64 12.52 -0.10
N ASN A 555 -16.05 11.40 -0.56
CA ASN A 555 -15.81 11.06 -1.96
C ASN A 555 -14.76 11.95 -2.67
N ALA A 556 -13.84 12.55 -1.92
CA ALA A 556 -12.75 13.38 -2.39
C ALA A 556 -11.74 12.64 -3.30
N HIS A 557 -11.50 11.35 -3.10
CA HIS A 557 -10.55 10.59 -3.92
C HIS A 557 -11.00 10.41 -5.38
N ARG A 558 -12.32 10.30 -5.65
CA ARG A 558 -12.85 10.15 -7.02
C ARG A 558 -12.78 11.44 -7.82
N GLN A 559 -12.69 12.59 -7.13
CA GLN A 559 -12.44 13.89 -7.76
C GLN A 559 -10.96 14.07 -8.13
N PHE A 560 -10.08 13.25 -7.57
CA PHE A 560 -8.66 13.24 -7.89
C PHE A 560 -8.41 12.50 -9.21
N GLN A 561 -8.53 13.22 -10.32
CA GLN A 561 -7.96 12.77 -11.59
C GLN A 561 -6.50 13.26 -11.64
N PRO A 562 -5.49 12.37 -11.67
CA PRO A 562 -4.14 12.81 -12.00
C PRO A 562 -4.23 13.47 -13.39
N GLU A 563 -3.85 14.75 -13.49
CA GLU A 563 -3.77 15.42 -14.79
C GLU A 563 -2.90 14.57 -15.73
N ALA A 564 -3.54 13.90 -16.69
CA ALA A 564 -2.84 13.23 -17.77
C ALA A 564 -2.27 14.33 -18.66
N GLY A 565 -1.08 14.84 -18.33
CA GLY A 565 -0.54 15.94 -19.11
C GLY A 565 0.73 16.57 -18.58
N VAL A 566 1.82 16.24 -19.29
CA VAL A 566 3.05 17.02 -19.44
C VAL A 566 3.96 17.02 -18.21
N TYR A 567 4.98 16.16 -18.31
CA TYR A 567 6.23 16.23 -17.56
C TYR A 567 7.03 17.48 -17.94
#